data_AF-A0A1V5A501-F1
#
_entry.id   AF-A0A1V5A501-F1
#
_cell.length_a   1.000
_cell.length_b   1.000
_cell.length_c   1.000
_cell.angle_alpha   90.00
_cell.angle_beta   90.00
_cell.angle_gamma   90.00
#
_symmetry.space_group_name_H-M   'P 1'
#
loop_
_entity.id
_entity.type
_entity.pdbx_description
1 polymer ?
#
loop_
_entity_poly.entity_id
_entity_poly.type
_entity_poly.pdbx_seq_one_letter_code
_entity_poly.pdbx_strand_id
1 'polypeptide(L)'
;MEEVAALVSSYPEVSHNFLRDHPFPLWFTLSGRDEGHVRALLSDILERAGLSEEDALDLPTEKKIKVDVRFRFRAGMHGEGAGGPL
;
A
#
# COMPACT_ATOMS: atom_id res chain seq x y z
N MET A 1 -1.12 5.69 -15.55
CA MET A 1 -1.30 5.10 -14.19
C MET A 1 0.01 4.53 -13.65
N GLU A 2 0.73 3.68 -14.40
CA GLU A 2 2.05 3.17 -14.00
C GLU A 2 3.07 4.28 -13.66
N GLU A 3 3.12 5.34 -14.47
CA GLU A 3 4.00 6.49 -14.22
C GLU A 3 3.69 7.18 -12.88
N VAL A 4 2.41 7.42 -12.59
CA VAL A 4 1.96 8.00 -11.31
C VAL A 4 2.29 7.05 -10.15
N ALA A 5 2.11 5.75 -10.32
CA ALA A 5 2.47 4.77 -9.30
C ALA A 5 3.99 4.74 -9.04
N ALA A 6 4.82 4.84 -10.08
CA ALA A 6 6.27 4.93 -9.95
C ALA A 6 6.71 6.23 -9.27
N LEU A 7 6.09 7.37 -9.64
CA LEU A 7 6.30 8.66 -8.99
C LEU A 7 5.97 8.58 -7.50
N VAL A 8 4.78 8.12 -7.13
CA VAL A 8 4.36 7.96 -5.72
C VAL A 8 5.33 7.04 -4.96
N SER A 9 5.76 5.95 -5.58
CA SER A 9 6.71 5.00 -4.95
C SER A 9 8.13 5.56 -4.82
N SER A 10 8.46 6.69 -5.45
CA SER A 10 9.77 7.33 -5.32
C SER A 10 9.94 8.12 -4.02
N TYR A 11 8.84 8.41 -3.32
CA TYR A 11 8.85 9.16 -2.06
C TYR A 11 9.22 8.23 -0.89
N PRO A 12 10.29 8.52 -0.12
CA PRO A 12 10.66 7.75 1.07
C PRO A 12 9.56 7.67 2.13
N GLU A 13 8.68 8.66 2.17
CA GLU A 13 7.54 8.77 3.07
C GLU A 13 6.38 7.84 2.72
N VAL A 14 6.42 7.21 1.53
CA VAL A 14 5.41 6.26 1.10
C VAL A 14 5.82 4.85 1.52
N SER A 15 5.04 4.27 2.44
CA SER A 15 5.31 2.92 2.97
C SER A 15 4.68 1.80 2.14
N HIS A 16 3.56 2.08 1.49
CA HIS A 16 2.78 1.12 0.71
C HIS A 16 2.10 1.86 -0.44
N ASN A 17 1.97 1.18 -1.59
CA ASN A 17 1.26 1.68 -2.76
C ASN A 17 0.55 0.50 -3.45
N PHE A 18 -0.76 0.63 -3.65
CA PHE A 18 -1.63 -0.44 -4.14
C PHE A 18 -2.51 0.05 -5.27
N LEU A 19 -2.63 -0.78 -6.30
CA LEU A 19 -3.67 -0.64 -7.30
C LEU A 19 -4.94 -1.38 -6.85
N ARG A 20 -6.09 -0.74 -7.01
CA ARG A 20 -7.41 -1.28 -6.64
C ARG A 20 -8.45 -1.05 -7.72
N ASP A 21 -9.42 -1.94 -7.76
CA ASP A 21 -10.63 -1.81 -8.57
C ASP A 21 -11.62 -0.86 -7.84
N HIS A 22 -11.41 0.44 -8.03
CA HIS A 22 -12.17 1.51 -7.39
C HIS A 22 -12.04 2.82 -8.19
N PRO A 23 -13.01 3.76 -8.14
CA PRO A 23 -12.90 5.06 -8.82
C PRO A 23 -11.66 5.89 -8.47
N PHE A 24 -11.14 5.69 -7.25
CA PHE A 24 -9.79 6.10 -6.85
C PHE A 24 -8.91 4.85 -6.85
N PRO A 25 -8.22 4.53 -7.97
CA PRO A 25 -7.59 3.22 -8.14
C PRO A 25 -6.24 3.10 -7.43
N LEU A 26 -5.56 4.21 -7.13
CA LEU A 26 -4.24 4.19 -6.51
C LEU A 26 -4.34 4.56 -5.02
N TRP A 27 -3.97 3.62 -4.15
CA TRP A 27 -4.05 3.76 -2.70
C TRP A 27 -2.66 3.68 -2.12
N PHE A 28 -2.22 4.71 -1.41
CA PHE A 28 -0.90 4.72 -0.79
C PHE A 28 -0.96 5.24 0.64
N THR A 29 0.03 4.86 1.45
CA THR A 29 0.16 5.35 2.83
C THR A 29 1.36 6.27 2.90
N LEU A 30 1.08 7.55 3.13
CA LEU A 30 2.06 8.62 3.29
C LEU A 30 2.28 8.93 4.78
N SER A 31 3.52 9.15 5.19
CA SER A 31 3.87 9.45 6.59
C SER A 31 4.92 10.54 6.70
N GLY A 32 4.65 11.57 7.49
CA GLY A 32 5.54 12.71 7.68
C GLY A 32 5.81 13.00 9.16
N ARG A 33 6.56 14.07 9.43
CA ARG A 33 6.91 14.51 10.79
C ARG A 33 5.71 15.06 11.55
N ASP A 34 4.82 15.71 10.82
CA ASP A 34 3.59 16.33 11.28
C ASP A 34 2.60 16.41 10.11
N GLU A 35 1.36 16.82 10.39
CA GLU A 35 0.28 16.94 9.40
C GLU A 35 0.61 17.95 8.29
N GLY A 36 1.30 19.04 8.61
CA GLY A 36 1.69 20.05 7.63
C GLY A 36 2.69 19.49 6.62
N HIS A 37 3.65 18.68 7.09
CA HIS A 37 4.59 18.00 6.22
C HIS A 37 3.88 16.98 5.31
N VAL A 38 2.93 16.20 5.84
CA VAL A 38 2.15 15.24 5.03
C VAL A 38 1.35 15.97 3.95
N ARG A 39 0.70 17.09 4.29
CA ARG A 39 -0.06 17.89 3.31
C ARG A 39 0.84 18.47 2.23
N ALA A 40 2.01 18.98 2.58
CA ALA A 40 2.98 19.50 1.61
C ALA A 40 3.48 18.41 0.66
N LEU A 41 3.77 17.20 1.18
CA LEU A 41 4.15 16.06 0.36
C LEU A 41 3.02 15.61 -0.57
N LEU A 42 1.78 15.54 -0.07
CA LEU A 42 0.62 15.21 -0.90
C LEU A 42 0.44 16.23 -2.02
N SER A 43 0.56 17.52 -1.73
CA SER A 43 0.46 18.58 -2.73
C SER A 43 1.56 18.47 -3.80
N ASP A 44 2.82 18.21 -3.42
CA ASP A 44 3.94 18.00 -4.36
C ASP A 44 3.73 16.74 -5.23
N ILE A 45 3.20 15.65 -4.66
CA ILE A 45 2.83 14.45 -5.42
C ILE A 45 1.78 14.78 -6.49
N LEU A 46 0.71 15.49 -6.10
CA LEU A 46 -0.38 15.84 -7.02
C LEU A 46 0.10 16.77 -8.13
N GLU A 47 0.88 17.80 -7.78
CA GLU A 47 1.45 18.74 -8.75
C GLU A 47 2.32 18.01 -9.78
N ARG A 48 3.22 17.13 -9.34
CA ARG A 48 4.10 16.37 -10.24
C ARG A 48 3.35 15.33 -11.06
N ALA A 49 2.26 14.79 -10.53
CA ALA A 49 1.39 13.86 -11.25
C ALA A 49 0.43 14.58 -12.22
N GLY A 50 0.36 15.92 -12.18
CA GLY A 50 -0.61 16.70 -12.95
C GLY A 50 -2.06 16.50 -12.50
N LEU A 51 -2.26 16.20 -11.20
CA LEU A 51 -3.55 15.95 -10.57
C LEU A 51 -3.96 17.13 -9.68
N SER A 52 -5.26 17.31 -9.50
CA SER A 52 -5.85 18.30 -8.60
C SER A 52 -6.17 17.70 -7.23
N GLU A 53 -6.50 18.56 -6.26
CA GLU A 53 -6.97 18.08 -4.94
C GLU A 53 -8.27 17.26 -5.03
N GLU A 54 -9.10 17.48 -6.06
CA GLU A 54 -10.34 16.72 -6.27
C GLU A 54 -10.09 15.28 -6.73
N ASP A 55 -8.90 15.01 -7.29
CA ASP A 55 -8.48 13.68 -7.76
C ASP A 55 -7.96 12.79 -6.62
N ALA A 56 -7.80 13.34 -5.41
CA ALA A 56 -7.29 12.64 -4.25
C ALA A 56 -8.24 12.73 -3.06
N LEU A 57 -8.32 11.63 -2.31
CA LEU A 57 -9.06 11.58 -1.06
C LEU A 57 -8.06 11.45 0.10
N ASP A 58 -7.90 12.53 0.87
CA ASP A 58 -7.08 12.53 2.08
C ASP A 58 -7.86 11.87 3.24
N LEU A 59 -7.32 10.75 3.73
CA LEU A 59 -7.90 9.93 4.78
C LEU A 59 -6.95 9.85 5.97
N PRO A 60 -6.88 10.91 6.80
CA PRO A 60 -5.98 10.95 7.94
C PRO A 60 -6.31 9.85 8.95
N THR A 61 -5.27 9.32 9.59
CA THR A 61 -5.45 8.31 10.63
C THR A 61 -5.82 8.97 11.96
N GLU A 62 -7.11 9.02 12.27
CA GLU A 62 -7.61 9.54 13.56
C GLU A 62 -7.25 8.64 14.75
N LYS A 63 -7.26 7.31 14.54
CA LYS A 63 -7.00 6.33 15.59
C LYS A 63 -6.34 5.08 15.03
N LYS A 64 -5.22 4.69 15.63
CA LYS A 64 -4.53 3.43 15.31
C LYS A 64 -5.00 2.32 16.24
N ILE A 65 -5.67 1.31 15.71
CA ILE A 65 -6.05 0.10 16.42
C ILE A 65 -5.20 -1.03 15.85
N LYS A 66 -4.37 -1.67 16.68
CA LYS A 66 -3.55 -2.82 16.28
C LYS A 66 -4.28 -4.11 16.63
N VAL A 67 -4.43 -5.00 15.65
CA VAL A 67 -5.00 -6.33 15.84
C VAL A 67 -3.88 -7.36 15.64
N ASP A 68 -3.61 -8.19 16.65
CA ASP A 68 -2.64 -9.30 16.55
C ASP A 68 -3.31 -10.49 15.85
N VAL A 69 -3.05 -10.66 14.55
CA VAL A 69 -3.58 -11.78 13.76
C VAL A 69 -2.48 -12.81 13.52
N ARG A 70 -2.74 -14.06 13.90
CA ARG A 70 -1.83 -15.19 13.68
C ARG A 70 -2.44 -16.19 12.72
N PHE A 71 -1.79 -16.40 11.58
CA PHE A 71 -2.19 -17.42 10.62
C PHE A 71 -1.43 -18.72 10.92
N ARG A 72 -2.16 -19.82 11.14
CA ARG A 72 -1.57 -21.16 11.11
C ARG A 72 -1.47 -21.62 9.67
N PHE A 73 -0.27 -21.59 9.10
CA PHE A 73 0.01 -22.27 7.84
C PHE A 73 0.01 -23.78 8.08
N ARG A 74 -0.97 -24.48 7.50
CA ARG A 74 -0.95 -25.94 7.44
C ARG A 74 -0.11 -26.31 6.22
N ALA A 75 1.12 -26.77 6.45
CA ALA A 75 1.91 -27.39 5.38
C ALA A 75 1.13 -28.61 4.87
N GLY A 76 0.69 -28.55 3.60
CA GLY A 76 0.13 -29.70 2.92
C GLY A 76 1.19 -30.78 2.83
N MET A 77 0.83 -32.01 3.20
CA MET A 77 1.65 -33.19 3.04
C MET A 77 2.11 -33.29 1.57
N HIS A 78 3.42 -33.19 1.35
CA HIS A 78 4.01 -33.62 0.09
C HIS A 78 3.91 -35.14 0.05
N GLY A 79 3.22 -35.68 -0.96
CA GLY A 79 3.14 -37.10 -1.17
C GLY A 79 4.51 -37.66 -1.50
N GLU A 80 5.03 -38.54 -0.65
CA GLU A 80 6.06 -39.50 -1.07
C GLU A 80 5.36 -40.71 -1.68
N GLY A 81 5.40 -40.76 -3.00
CA GLY A 81 5.44 -42.03 -3.68
C GLY A 81 6.83 -42.63 -3.46
N ALA A 82 6.89 -43.70 -2.68
CA ALA A 82 7.97 -44.68 -2.76
C ALA A 82 7.30 -46.05 -2.90
N GLY A 83 7.47 -46.65 -4.08
CA GLY A 83 7.00 -48.00 -4.36
C GLY A 83 7.64 -49.03 -3.44
N GLY A 84 6.95 -50.16 -3.26
CA GLY A 84 7.54 -51.39 -2.70
C GLY A 84 8.58 -52.04 -3.65
N PRO A 85 9.01 -53.30 -3.45
CA PRO A 85 8.55 -54.29 -2.47
C PRO A 85 9.67 -54.95 -1.62
N LEU A 86 9.21 -55.88 -0.77
CA LEU A 86 9.89 -56.85 0.12
C LEU A 86 10.27 -56.35 1.52
#